data_AF-A0A8H5BPI6-F1
#
_entry.id   AF-A0A8H5BPI6-F1
#
_cell.length_a   1.000
_cell.length_b   1.000
_cell.length_c   1.000
_cell.angle_alpha   90.00
_cell.angle_beta   90.00
_cell.angle_gamma   90.00
#
_symmetry.space_group_name_H-M   'P 1'
#
loop_
_entity.id
_entity.type
_entity.pdbx_description
1 polymer ?
#
loop_
_entity_poly.entity_id
_entity_poly.type
_entity_poly.pdbx_seq_one_letter_code
_entity_poly.pdbx_strand_id
1 'polypeptide(L)'
;MCRVYSHLRPPGIDSVRQRPSHSSCDRSKAPTPSNSRSTSESSHVMTSQIYISVARMHHISNPSKFRRLKRFAEQSNVSGLVKTGKPGILVFDGERESIKVFLEHARGLRYLDFHHLDTKPLALGRVADAKSGLQEVHSTSELVNRLESVREKDWFRVQMRMAKEGGT
;
A
#
# COMPACT_ATOMS: atom_id res chain seq x y z
N MET A 1 -1.78 37.29 29.46
CA MET A 1 -1.34 38.50 28.72
C MET A 1 -0.12 38.14 27.89
N CYS A 2 -0.17 38.54 26.61
CA CYS A 2 0.70 38.13 25.51
C CYS A 2 2.17 38.53 25.70
N ARG A 3 3.10 37.66 25.27
CA ARG A 3 4.43 38.10 24.83
C ARG A 3 4.66 37.68 23.38
N VAL A 4 4.73 38.71 22.57
CA VAL A 4 5.04 38.74 21.14
C VAL A 4 6.54 38.55 21.00
N TYR A 5 7.00 37.59 20.19
CA TYR A 5 8.38 37.57 19.70
C TYR A 5 8.37 37.71 18.18
N SER A 6 8.76 38.90 17.75
CA SER A 6 9.01 39.29 16.38
C SER A 6 10.49 39.07 16.04
N HIS A 7 10.71 38.49 14.86
CA HIS A 7 11.82 38.77 13.93
C HIS A 7 13.24 38.38 14.32
N LEU A 8 13.79 37.38 13.62
CA LEU A 8 15.13 37.47 13.02
C LEU A 8 15.14 36.75 11.67
N ARG A 9 15.36 37.50 10.57
CA ARG A 9 15.70 36.98 9.24
C ARG A 9 17.23 36.77 9.17
N PRO A 10 17.72 35.75 8.45
CA PRO A 10 19.12 35.72 8.01
C PRO A 10 19.30 36.34 6.61
N PRO A 11 20.33 37.18 6.39
CA PRO A 11 20.87 37.48 5.06
C PRO A 11 22.09 36.58 4.76
N GLY A 12 22.30 36.24 3.49
CA GLY A 12 23.48 35.48 3.07
C GLY A 12 23.43 35.00 1.62
N ILE A 13 23.51 35.95 0.69
CA ILE A 13 23.88 35.76 -0.71
C ILE A 13 25.41 35.82 -0.79
N ASP A 14 26.07 34.85 -1.44
CA ASP A 14 26.94 35.13 -2.59
C ASP A 14 27.60 33.88 -3.21
N SER A 15 27.54 33.87 -4.55
CA SER A 15 28.56 33.40 -5.52
C SER A 15 29.16 31.98 -5.46
N VAL A 16 29.07 31.25 -6.58
CA VAL A 16 30.20 31.07 -7.52
C VAL A 16 29.79 30.21 -8.73
N ARG A 17 30.09 30.77 -9.92
CA ARG A 17 30.13 30.12 -11.24
C ARG A 17 31.09 28.93 -11.26
N GLN A 18 30.76 27.90 -12.04
CA GLN A 18 31.70 27.30 -12.99
C GLN A 18 30.97 26.46 -14.05
N ARG A 19 31.07 26.91 -15.31
CA ARG A 19 31.00 26.07 -16.52
C ARG A 19 32.42 25.55 -16.78
N PRO A 20 32.56 24.35 -17.34
CA PRO A 20 33.30 24.28 -18.59
C PRO A 20 32.65 23.39 -19.65
N SER A 21 33.15 23.62 -20.86
CA SER A 21 32.69 23.23 -22.17
C SER A 21 33.59 22.17 -22.79
N HIS A 22 33.02 21.41 -23.75
CA HIS A 22 33.63 20.58 -24.81
C HIS A 22 34.08 19.15 -24.48
N SER A 23 33.50 18.16 -25.16
CA SER A 23 34.18 17.53 -26.31
C SER A 23 33.21 16.66 -27.12
N SER A 24 33.21 16.89 -28.44
CA SER A 24 32.60 16.04 -29.46
C SER A 24 33.38 14.74 -29.62
N CYS A 25 32.69 13.60 -29.75
CA CYS A 25 33.18 12.44 -30.46
C CYS A 25 32.03 11.60 -31.05
N ASP A 26 31.88 11.79 -32.35
CA ASP A 26 31.34 10.92 -33.37
C ASP A 26 31.54 9.42 -33.11
N ARG A 27 30.45 8.62 -33.14
CA ARG A 27 30.52 7.28 -33.76
C ARG A 27 29.16 6.71 -34.15
N SER A 28 29.02 6.48 -35.44
CA SER A 28 27.97 5.72 -36.10
C SER A 28 27.87 4.27 -35.57
N LYS A 29 26.64 3.75 -35.42
CA LYS A 29 26.18 2.47 -36.01
C LYS A 29 24.74 2.12 -35.61
N ALA A 30 23.87 1.99 -36.62
CA ALA A 30 22.68 1.15 -36.54
C ALA A 30 23.08 -0.32 -36.28
N PRO A 31 22.23 -1.09 -35.60
CA PRO A 31 21.35 -1.97 -36.38
C PRO A 31 19.92 -2.06 -35.83
N THR A 32 18.99 -2.24 -36.76
CA THR A 32 17.66 -2.81 -36.55
C THR A 32 17.75 -4.21 -35.93
N PRO A 33 16.81 -4.56 -35.06
CA PRO A 33 16.22 -5.89 -35.14
C PRO A 33 14.73 -5.78 -35.44
N SER A 34 14.40 -6.01 -36.71
CA SER A 34 13.16 -6.66 -37.09
C SER A 34 13.12 -8.04 -36.41
N ASN A 35 12.23 -8.21 -35.43
CA ASN A 35 11.73 -9.54 -35.14
C ASN A 35 10.21 -9.50 -35.03
N SER A 36 9.60 -9.63 -36.20
CA SER A 36 8.26 -10.14 -36.39
C SER A 36 8.17 -11.49 -35.68
N ARG A 37 7.47 -11.54 -34.55
CA ARG A 37 6.91 -12.80 -34.07
C ARG A 37 5.43 -12.59 -33.78
N SER A 38 4.66 -12.81 -34.84
CA SER A 38 3.26 -13.20 -34.75
C SER A 38 3.18 -14.43 -33.85
N THR A 39 2.61 -14.29 -32.66
CA THR A 39 1.93 -15.38 -31.99
C THR A 39 0.72 -14.80 -31.31
N SER A 40 -0.41 -14.96 -32.02
CA SER A 40 -1.75 -15.15 -31.47
C SER A 40 -2.20 -14.10 -30.46
N GLU A 41 -3.00 -13.17 -30.97
CA GLU A 41 -4.13 -12.55 -30.29
C GLU A 41 -4.93 -13.61 -29.52
N SER A 42 -4.50 -13.90 -28.29
CA SER A 42 -5.41 -14.34 -27.25
C SER A 42 -5.72 -13.07 -26.49
N SER A 43 -6.81 -12.42 -26.87
CA SER A 43 -7.49 -11.43 -26.06
C SER A 43 -8.01 -12.10 -24.78
N HIS A 44 -7.09 -12.54 -23.92
CA HIS A 44 -7.36 -12.58 -22.50
C HIS A 44 -7.64 -11.14 -22.16
N VAL A 45 -8.91 -10.82 -22.00
CA VAL A 45 -9.34 -9.70 -21.18
C VAL A 45 -8.44 -9.78 -19.95
N MET A 46 -7.49 -8.87 -19.83
CA MET A 46 -6.59 -8.79 -18.68
C MET A 46 -7.49 -8.43 -17.50
N THR A 47 -8.19 -9.43 -16.95
CA THR A 47 -8.89 -9.29 -15.70
C THR A 47 -7.79 -9.10 -14.69
N SER A 48 -7.53 -7.85 -14.30
CA SER A 48 -6.61 -7.51 -13.23
C SER A 48 -7.04 -8.31 -12.00
N GLN A 49 -6.37 -9.44 -11.76
CA GLN A 49 -6.72 -10.33 -10.67
C GLN A 49 -6.41 -9.58 -9.39
N ILE A 50 -7.48 -9.25 -8.66
CA ILE A 50 -7.36 -8.62 -7.36
C ILE A 50 -7.05 -9.71 -6.33
N TYR A 51 -6.18 -9.36 -5.40
CA TYR A 51 -5.81 -10.17 -4.26
C TYR A 51 -6.25 -9.46 -3.00
N ILE A 52 -6.62 -10.23 -1.98
CA ILE A 52 -6.86 -9.75 -0.64
C ILE A 52 -5.74 -10.26 0.26
N SER A 53 -5.28 -9.39 1.16
CA SER A 53 -4.20 -9.67 2.08
C SER A 53 -4.55 -9.19 3.48
N VAL A 54 -4.12 -9.96 4.48
CA VAL A 54 -4.32 -9.63 5.90
C VAL A 54 -3.00 -9.59 6.63
N ALA A 55 -2.81 -8.52 7.40
CA ALA A 55 -1.67 -8.32 8.27
C ALA A 55 -2.14 -7.94 9.67
N ARG A 56 -1.39 -8.44 10.67
CA ARG A 56 -1.59 -8.16 12.09
C ARG A 56 -0.38 -7.42 12.64
N MET A 57 -0.63 -6.59 13.65
CA MET A 57 0.35 -5.70 14.24
C MET A 57 0.10 -5.62 15.75
N HIS A 58 1.14 -5.35 16.54
CA HIS A 58 1.00 -5.22 17.99
C HIS A 58 -0.04 -4.13 18.32
N HIS A 59 0.23 -2.90 17.86
CA HIS A 59 -0.67 -1.76 18.00
C HIS A 59 -0.51 -0.77 16.84
N ILE A 60 -1.60 -0.13 16.43
CA ILE A 60 -1.60 1.06 15.57
C ILE A 60 -2.14 2.23 16.40
N SER A 61 -1.27 2.88 17.16
CA SER A 61 -1.60 4.04 18.02
C SER A 61 -1.00 5.35 17.54
N ASN A 62 0.13 5.32 16.81
CA ASN A 62 0.82 6.53 16.40
C ASN A 62 0.13 7.15 15.15
N PRO A 63 -0.49 8.33 15.27
CA PRO A 63 -1.22 8.95 14.17
C PRO A 63 -0.30 9.35 13.00
N SER A 64 0.97 9.66 13.26
CA SER A 64 1.95 9.99 12.21
C SER A 64 2.28 8.76 11.36
N LYS A 65 2.44 7.58 11.99
CA LYS A 65 2.67 6.33 11.24
C LYS A 65 1.41 5.95 10.45
N PHE A 66 0.24 6.12 11.06
CA PHE A 66 -1.03 5.86 10.42
C PHE A 66 -1.27 6.71 9.17
N ARG A 67 -0.98 8.02 9.25
CA ARG A 67 -1.03 8.92 8.08
C ARG A 67 -0.09 8.49 6.96
N ARG A 68 1.12 8.03 7.29
CA ARG A 68 2.05 7.48 6.28
C ARG A 68 1.53 6.20 5.67
N LEU A 69 0.95 5.31 6.47
CA LEU A 69 0.36 4.05 6.00
C LEU A 69 -0.79 4.33 5.01
N LYS A 70 -1.70 5.27 5.33
CA LYS A 70 -2.75 5.74 4.41
C LYS A 70 -2.16 6.27 3.10
N ARG A 71 -1.15 7.14 3.18
CA ARG A 71 -0.48 7.67 1.99
C ARG A 71 0.16 6.57 1.12
N PHE A 72 0.80 5.57 1.73
CA PHE A 72 1.37 4.45 0.98
C PHE A 72 0.31 3.61 0.29
N ALA A 73 -0.86 3.47 0.90
CA ALA A 73 -1.97 2.76 0.29
C ALA A 73 -2.48 3.49 -0.96
N GLU A 74 -2.69 4.80 -0.86
CA GLU A 74 -3.06 5.66 -1.99
C GLU A 74 -2.01 5.61 -3.11
N GLN A 75 -0.72 5.72 -2.75
CA GLN A 75 0.39 5.68 -3.72
C GLN A 75 0.54 4.33 -4.42
N SER A 76 0.20 3.23 -3.75
CA SER A 76 0.30 1.87 -4.30
C SER A 76 -1.01 1.43 -4.96
N ASN A 77 -2.04 2.29 -5.00
CA ASN A 77 -3.38 1.99 -5.49
C ASN A 77 -4.01 0.75 -4.82
N VAL A 78 -3.81 0.60 -3.52
CA VAL A 78 -4.46 -0.45 -2.72
C VAL A 78 -5.62 0.15 -1.93
N SER A 79 -6.67 -0.64 -1.77
CA SER A 79 -7.86 -0.31 -0.99
C SER A 79 -7.90 -1.20 0.24
N GLY A 80 -8.43 -0.71 1.36
CA GLY A 80 -8.48 -1.56 2.55
C GLY A 80 -9.09 -0.95 3.78
N LEU A 81 -9.14 -1.77 4.81
CA LEU A 81 -9.63 -1.46 6.15
C LEU A 81 -8.49 -1.62 7.15
N VAL A 82 -8.42 -0.71 8.10
CA VAL A 82 -7.42 -0.71 9.14
C VAL A 82 -8.08 -0.47 10.48
N LYS A 83 -7.94 -1.43 11.38
CA LYS A 83 -8.36 -1.32 12.77
C LYS A 83 -7.23 -0.74 13.59
N THR A 84 -7.43 0.46 14.13
CA THR A 84 -6.52 1.08 15.09
C THR A 84 -6.67 0.46 16.49
N GLY A 85 -5.67 0.63 17.35
CA GLY A 85 -5.66 0.06 18.71
C GLY A 85 -4.97 -1.32 18.82
N LYS A 86 -5.42 -2.15 19.77
CA LYS A 86 -4.86 -3.48 20.09
C LYS A 86 -5.87 -4.61 19.81
N PRO A 87 -5.49 -5.69 19.12
CA PRO A 87 -4.40 -5.73 18.14
C PRO A 87 -4.68 -4.79 16.97
N GLY A 88 -3.63 -4.31 16.31
CA GLY A 88 -3.74 -3.61 15.04
C GLY A 88 -4.01 -4.61 13.92
N ILE A 89 -5.08 -4.39 13.16
CA ILE A 89 -5.46 -5.30 12.06
C ILE A 89 -5.51 -4.50 10.79
N LEU A 90 -4.92 -5.02 9.72
CA LEU A 90 -4.89 -4.42 8.41
C LEU A 90 -5.36 -5.45 7.39
N VAL A 91 -6.43 -5.12 6.68
CA VAL A 91 -6.95 -5.92 5.56
C VAL A 91 -7.01 -5.04 4.35
N PHE A 92 -6.43 -5.48 3.24
CA PHE A 92 -6.33 -4.67 2.05
C PHE A 92 -6.39 -5.54 0.80
N ASP A 93 -6.90 -4.96 -0.27
CA ASP A 93 -6.98 -5.56 -1.58
C ASP A 93 -6.31 -4.68 -2.64
N GLY A 94 -5.86 -5.33 -3.70
CA GLY A 94 -5.25 -4.67 -4.84
C GLY A 94 -4.65 -5.68 -5.80
N GLU A 95 -3.96 -5.17 -6.81
CA GLU A 95 -3.15 -6.00 -7.69
C GLU A 95 -1.95 -6.58 -6.94
N ARG A 96 -1.40 -7.69 -7.44
CA ARG A 96 -0.30 -8.40 -6.78
C ARG A 96 0.92 -7.49 -6.58
N GLU A 97 1.25 -6.70 -7.59
CA GLU A 97 2.36 -5.76 -7.61
C GLU A 97 2.13 -4.62 -6.61
N SER A 98 0.92 -4.04 -6.62
CA SER A 98 0.48 -3.02 -5.66
C SER A 98 0.58 -3.49 -4.21
N ILE A 99 0.12 -4.71 -3.92
CA ILE A 99 0.21 -5.33 -2.60
C ILE A 99 1.67 -5.49 -2.16
N LYS A 100 2.54 -5.95 -3.06
CA LYS A 100 3.96 -6.14 -2.76
C LYS A 100 4.62 -4.81 -2.39
N VAL A 101 4.44 -3.78 -3.22
CA VAL A 101 4.99 -2.44 -2.97
C VAL A 101 4.45 -1.85 -1.66
N PHE A 102 3.14 -2.00 -1.42
CA PHE A 102 2.53 -1.54 -0.17
C PHE A 102 3.09 -2.26 1.06
N LEU A 103 3.28 -3.59 0.98
CA LEU A 103 3.88 -4.38 2.07
C LEU A 103 5.32 -3.95 2.36
N GLU A 104 6.13 -3.67 1.33
CA GLU A 104 7.50 -3.16 1.50
C GLU A 104 7.51 -1.81 2.23
N HIS A 105 6.65 -0.87 1.84
CA HIS A 105 6.51 0.41 2.52
C HIS A 105 5.98 0.27 3.96
N ALA A 106 4.98 -0.60 4.19
CA ALA A 106 4.42 -0.86 5.50
C ALA A 106 5.45 -1.48 6.46
N ARG A 107 6.28 -2.41 5.98
CA ARG A 107 7.41 -2.97 6.72
C ARG A 107 8.45 -1.91 7.08
N GLY A 108 8.71 -0.95 6.18
CA GLY A 108 9.61 0.19 6.42
C GLY A 108 9.19 1.08 7.60
N LEU A 109 7.91 1.10 7.99
CA LEU A 109 7.42 1.86 9.15
C LEU A 109 7.80 1.25 10.51
N ARG A 110 8.40 0.05 10.51
CA ARG A 110 8.88 -0.67 11.70
C ARG A 110 7.84 -0.69 12.81
N TYR A 111 6.66 -1.24 12.50
CA TYR A 111 5.69 -1.54 13.54
C TYR A 111 6.13 -2.78 14.31
N LEU A 112 5.87 -2.78 15.61
CA LEU A 112 6.11 -3.95 16.44
C LEU A 112 5.19 -5.09 16.00
N ASP A 113 5.75 -6.29 15.90
CA ASP A 113 5.05 -7.51 15.50
C ASP A 113 4.26 -7.37 14.19
N PHE A 114 4.84 -6.71 13.18
CA PHE A 114 4.23 -6.71 11.85
C PHE A 114 4.31 -8.12 11.25
N HIS A 115 3.18 -8.82 11.21
CA HIS A 115 3.07 -10.13 10.59
C HIS A 115 2.06 -10.07 9.46
N HIS A 116 2.56 -10.27 8.25
CA HIS A 116 1.72 -10.63 7.11
C HIS A 116 1.25 -12.08 7.33
N LEU A 117 -0.07 -12.28 7.39
CA LEU A 117 -0.66 -13.58 7.69
C LEU A 117 -0.85 -14.40 6.41
N ASP A 118 -1.57 -13.84 5.45
CA ASP A 118 -1.93 -14.54 4.23
C ASP A 118 -2.29 -13.55 3.10
N THR A 119 -2.16 -14.01 1.86
CA THR A 119 -2.62 -13.31 0.65
C THR A 119 -3.23 -14.32 -0.29
N LYS A 120 -4.46 -14.06 -0.74
CA LYS A 120 -5.15 -14.93 -1.68
C LYS A 120 -5.88 -14.16 -2.78
N PRO A 121 -6.19 -14.79 -3.92
CA PRO A 121 -7.02 -14.17 -4.95
C PRO A 121 -8.39 -13.81 -4.36
N LEU A 122 -8.85 -12.59 -4.62
CA LEU A 122 -10.19 -12.14 -4.28
C LEU A 122 -11.10 -12.44 -5.46
N ALA A 123 -12.09 -13.32 -5.25
CA ALA A 123 -12.99 -13.75 -6.31
C ALA A 123 -14.09 -12.72 -6.61
N LEU A 124 -14.51 -11.93 -5.62
CA LEU A 124 -15.66 -11.04 -5.72
C LEU A 124 -15.40 -9.71 -5.01
N GLY A 125 -15.67 -8.62 -5.75
CA GLY A 125 -15.69 -7.27 -5.22
C GLY A 125 -14.31 -6.67 -4.92
N ARG A 126 -14.33 -5.59 -4.15
CA ARG A 126 -13.16 -4.89 -3.61
C ARG A 126 -13.42 -4.62 -2.13
N VAL A 127 -12.40 -4.68 -1.31
CA VAL A 127 -12.55 -4.34 0.10
C VAL A 127 -12.75 -2.81 0.21
N ALA A 128 -13.45 -2.37 1.25
CA ALA A 128 -13.72 -0.95 1.51
C ALA A 128 -14.47 -0.22 0.37
N ASP A 129 -15.41 -0.92 -0.28
CA ASP A 129 -16.27 -0.39 -1.35
C ASP A 129 -15.47 0.14 -2.57
N ALA A 130 -14.31 -0.47 -2.87
CA ALA A 130 -13.38 -0.03 -3.91
C ALA A 130 -12.81 1.39 -3.71
N LYS A 131 -13.01 2.00 -2.54
CA LYS A 131 -12.43 3.31 -2.23
C LYS A 131 -10.92 3.16 -2.07
N SER A 132 -10.16 3.84 -2.92
CA SER A 132 -8.70 3.84 -2.84
C SER A 132 -8.22 4.35 -1.46
N GLY A 133 -7.18 3.71 -0.92
CA GLY A 133 -6.62 4.02 0.39
C GLY A 133 -7.17 3.15 1.52
N LEU A 134 -6.80 3.51 2.76
CA LEU A 134 -7.22 2.76 3.95
C LEU A 134 -8.31 3.50 4.71
N GLN A 135 -9.41 2.80 4.97
CA GLN A 135 -10.47 3.27 5.86
C GLN A 135 -10.22 2.79 7.29
N GLU A 136 -10.30 3.72 8.23
CA GLU A 136 -10.17 3.38 9.63
C GLU A 136 -11.48 2.76 10.15
N VAL A 137 -11.36 1.70 10.92
CA VAL A 137 -12.47 1.06 11.63
C VAL A 137 -12.13 0.94 13.11
N HIS A 138 -13.14 1.10 13.98
CA HIS A 138 -12.91 1.14 15.43
C HIS A 138 -13.04 -0.24 16.08
N SER A 139 -13.77 -1.15 15.45
CA SER A 139 -14.03 -2.50 15.97
C SER A 139 -13.71 -3.59 14.97
N THR A 140 -13.33 -4.77 15.49
CA THR A 140 -13.15 -5.95 14.63
C THR A 140 -14.49 -6.39 14.02
N SER A 141 -15.60 -6.24 14.76
CA SER A 141 -16.95 -6.56 14.25
C SER A 141 -17.29 -5.73 13.02
N GLU A 142 -16.99 -4.43 13.04
CA GLU A 142 -17.17 -3.55 11.88
C GLU A 142 -16.31 -4.01 10.69
N LEU A 143 -15.05 -4.39 10.93
CA LEU A 143 -14.17 -4.94 9.91
C LEU A 143 -14.75 -6.23 9.30
N VAL A 144 -15.24 -7.14 10.14
CA VAL A 144 -15.87 -8.40 9.69
C VAL A 144 -17.14 -8.14 8.89
N ASN A 145 -17.99 -7.21 9.33
CA ASN A 145 -19.20 -6.81 8.61
C ASN A 145 -18.86 -6.25 7.21
N ARG A 146 -17.77 -5.50 7.09
CA ARG A 146 -17.28 -5.02 5.79
C ARG A 146 -16.70 -6.13 4.92
N LEU A 147 -16.15 -7.19 5.51
CA LEU A 147 -15.67 -8.37 4.75
C LEU A 147 -16.80 -9.32 4.36
N GLU A 148 -17.97 -9.23 4.99
CA GLU A 148 -19.13 -10.02 4.63
C GLU A 148 -19.62 -9.70 3.20
N SER A 149 -19.54 -8.44 2.77
CA SER A 149 -19.93 -8.03 1.42
C SER A 149 -19.08 -8.68 0.32
N VAL A 150 -17.81 -8.99 0.62
CA VAL A 150 -16.89 -9.68 -0.28
C VAL A 150 -16.82 -11.19 -0.02
N ARG A 151 -17.64 -11.72 0.91
CA ARG A 151 -17.69 -13.13 1.33
C ARG A 151 -16.36 -13.67 1.89
N GLU A 152 -15.52 -12.79 2.43
CA GLU A 152 -14.20 -13.14 2.97
C GLU A 152 -14.11 -13.15 4.50
N LYS A 153 -15.27 -13.12 5.17
CA LYS A 153 -15.34 -13.12 6.64
C LYS A 153 -14.76 -14.39 7.26
N ASP A 154 -15.05 -15.57 6.70
CA ASP A 154 -14.65 -16.85 7.29
C ASP A 154 -13.14 -17.06 7.18
N TRP A 155 -12.58 -16.76 6.00
CA TRP A 155 -11.13 -16.73 5.79
C TRP A 155 -10.43 -15.79 6.78
N PHE A 156 -10.94 -14.58 6.95
CA PHE A 156 -10.39 -13.63 7.92
C PHE A 156 -10.43 -14.16 9.35
N ARG A 157 -11.53 -14.80 9.77
CA ARG A 157 -11.66 -15.37 11.12
C ARG A 157 -10.66 -16.50 11.37
N VAL A 158 -10.42 -17.34 10.37
CA VAL A 158 -9.38 -18.40 10.43
C VAL A 158 -8.00 -17.78 10.59
N GLN A 159 -7.65 -16.80 9.74
CA GLN A 159 -6.33 -16.16 9.79
C GLN A 159 -6.07 -15.42 11.10
N MET A 160 -7.09 -14.74 11.63
CA MET A 160 -7.00 -14.05 12.91
C MET A 160 -7.07 -15.00 14.13
N ARG A 161 -7.18 -16.32 13.92
CA ARG A 161 -7.43 -17.33 14.97
C ARG A 161 -8.62 -16.96 15.87
N MET A 162 -9.61 -16.29 15.29
CA MET A 162 -10.90 -15.93 15.91
C MET A 162 -11.98 -16.97 15.63
N ALA A 163 -11.67 -17.98 14.82
CA ALA A 163 -12.42 -19.22 14.82
C ALA A 163 -12.28 -19.82 16.23
N LYS A 164 -13.28 -19.53 17.08
CA LYS A 164 -13.55 -20.37 18.24
C LYS A 164 -13.81 -21.76 17.66
N GLU A 165 -12.89 -22.69 17.87
CA GLU A 165 -13.23 -24.10 17.82
C GLU A 165 -14.26 -24.33 18.95
N GLY A 166 -15.54 -24.48 18.59
CA GLY A 166 -16.62 -24.74 19.53
C GLY A 166 -17.84 -23.85 19.28
N GLY A 167 -19.01 -24.38 18.95
CA GLY A 167 -19.44 -25.77 18.82
C GLY A 167 -20.83 -25.77 18.19
N THR A 168 -21.13 -26.91 17.57
CA THR A 168 -22.42 -27.53 17.25
C THR A 168 -23.66 -26.64 17.15
#